data_AF-W6QFH9-F1
#
_entry.id   AF-W6QFH9-F1
#
_cell.length_a   1.000
_cell.length_b   1.000
_cell.length_c   1.000
_cell.angle_alpha   90.00
_cell.angle_beta   90.00
_cell.angle_gamma   90.00
#
_symmetry.space_group_name_H-M   'P 1'
#
loop_
_entity.id
_entity.type
_entity.pdbx_description
1 polymer ?
#
loop_
_entity_poly.entity_id
_entity_poly.type
_entity_poly.pdbx_seq_one_letter_code
_entity_poly.pdbx_strand_id
1 'polypeptide(L)' 'MNDGKIVLARIPNPNAGPAFYSTASEVATMELTRDVLQIPGPRIFDWSATSNNAVGSEYIIMEEASGTQLGVA' A
#
# COMPACT_ATOMS: atom_id res chain seq x y z
N MET A 1 13.28 -18.29 -1.47
CA MET A 1 12.51 -17.28 -0.75
C MET A 1 13.31 -16.86 0.48
N ASN A 2 14.45 -16.20 0.24
CA ASN A 2 15.26 -15.57 1.30
C ASN A 2 16.16 -14.50 0.68
N ASP A 3 15.56 -13.64 -0.13
CA ASP A 3 16.29 -12.66 -0.94
C ASP A 3 16.58 -11.38 -0.12
N GLY A 4 16.35 -11.41 1.20
CA GLY A 4 16.54 -10.28 2.11
C GLY A 4 15.56 -9.11 1.94
N LYS A 5 14.60 -9.22 1.01
CA LYS A 5 13.63 -8.15 0.72
C LYS A 5 12.55 -8.09 1.79
N ILE A 6 12.31 -6.88 2.30
CA ILE A 6 11.22 -6.57 3.23
C ILE A 6 10.00 -6.14 2.41
N VAL A 7 8.83 -6.68 2.77
CA VAL A 7 7.55 -6.38 2.14
C VAL A 7 6.57 -5.96 3.24
N LEU A 8 5.82 -4.90 2.98
CA LEU A 8 4.78 -4.41 3.87
C LEU A 8 3.41 -4.85 3.36
N ALA A 9 2.58 -5.35 4.28
CA ALA A 9 1.17 -5.61 4.05
C ALA A 9 0.35 -4.59 4.84
N ARG A 10 -0.41 -3.76 4.14
CA ARG A 10 -1.31 -2.77 4.74
C ARG A 10 -2.74 -3.28 4.66
N ILE A 11 -3.41 -3.27 5.80
CA ILE A 11 -4.85 -3.53 5.93
C ILE A 11 -5.49 -2.20 6.36
N PRO A 12 -6.48 -1.69 5.61
CA PRO A 12 -7.08 -0.40 5.93
C PRO A 12 -7.88 -0.46 7.24
N ASN A 13 -7.94 0.69 7.92
CA ASN A 13 -8.77 0.83 9.10
C ASN A 13 -10.26 0.77 8.69
N PRO A 14 -11.10 -0.06 9.33
CA PRO A 14 -12.53 -0.16 8.99
C PRO A 14 -13.30 1.16 9.05
N ASN A 15 -12.79 2.16 9.79
CA ASN A 15 -13.41 3.47 9.95
C ASN A 15 -12.90 4.53 8.95
N ALA A 16 -12.03 4.17 8.01
CA ALA A 16 -11.42 5.11 7.04
C ALA A 16 -12.38 5.59 5.93
N GLY A 17 -13.69 5.35 6.07
CA GLY A 17 -14.70 5.65 5.05
C GLY A 17 -14.98 4.45 4.15
N PRO A 18 -15.50 4.67 2.93
CA PRO A 18 -15.79 3.58 2.00
C PRO A 18 -14.54 2.76 1.68
N ALA A 19 -14.59 1.47 2.01
CA ALA A 19 -13.41 0.60 1.97
C ALA A 19 -12.81 0.45 0.56
N PHE A 20 -13.68 0.39 -0.46
CA PHE A 20 -13.25 0.37 -1.86
C PHE A 20 -12.50 1.65 -2.26
N TYR A 21 -13.12 2.82 -2.07
CA TYR A 21 -12.55 4.08 -2.52
C TYR A 21 -11.29 4.46 -1.74
N SER A 22 -11.24 4.19 -0.44
CA SER A 22 -10.04 4.47 0.37
C SER A 22 -8.83 3.69 -0.16
N THR A 23 -8.95 2.37 -0.32
CA THR A 23 -7.85 1.53 -0.81
C THR A 23 -7.49 1.86 -2.26
N ALA A 24 -8.49 1.98 -3.15
CA ALA A 24 -8.24 2.27 -4.56
C ALA A 24 -7.62 3.66 -4.77
N SER A 25 -8.07 4.68 -4.02
CA SER A 25 -7.50 6.03 -4.09
C SER A 25 -6.09 6.09 -3.50
N GLU A 26 -5.80 5.33 -2.44
CA GLU A 26 -4.45 5.24 -1.90
C GLU A 26 -3.47 4.65 -2.92
N VAL A 27 -3.82 3.51 -3.53
CA VAL A 27 -3.04 2.86 -4.59
C VAL A 27 -2.81 3.80 -5.77
N ALA A 28 -3.89 4.39 -6.30
CA ALA A 28 -3.81 5.30 -7.45
C ALA A 28 -2.91 6.52 -7.16
N THR A 29 -2.92 7.03 -5.93
CA THR A 29 -2.06 8.14 -5.53
C THR A 29 -0.59 7.73 -5.46
N MET A 30 -0.28 6.54 -4.96
CA MET A 30 1.09 6.02 -4.93
C MET A 30 1.62 5.77 -6.35
N GLU A 31 0.83 5.16 -7.22
CA GLU A 31 1.20 4.93 -8.63
C GLU A 31 1.37 6.26 -9.38
N LEU A 32 0.47 7.23 -9.20
CA LEU A 32 0.63 8.57 -9.77
C LEU A 32 1.96 9.20 -9.32
N THR A 33 2.26 9.14 -8.02
CA THR A 33 3.46 9.74 -7.42
C THR A 33 4.74 9.09 -7.97
N ARG A 34 4.77 7.76 -8.04
CA ARG A 34 5.96 7.01 -8.48
C ARG A 34 6.12 7.03 -10.01
N ASP A 35 5.07 6.68 -10.74
CA ASP A 35 5.16 6.36 -12.17
C ASP A 35 4.91 7.58 -13.06
N VAL A 36 4.11 8.55 -12.61
CA VAL A 36 3.85 9.77 -13.40
C VAL A 36 4.74 10.92 -12.94
N LEU A 37 4.80 11.19 -11.63
CA LEU A 37 5.58 12.30 -11.09
C LEU A 37 7.06 11.97 -10.90
N GLN A 38 7.46 10.69 -11.03
CA GLN A 38 8.85 10.23 -10.86
C GLN A 38 9.43 10.57 -9.48
N ILE A 39 8.58 10.66 -8.47
CA ILE A 39 8.99 10.86 -7.07
C ILE A 39 9.22 9.48 -6.45
N PRO A 40 10.39 9.23 -5.82
CA PRO A 40 10.63 7.94 -5.17
C PRO A 40 9.58 7.64 -4.10
N GLY A 41 8.90 6.51 -4.27
CA GLY A 41 7.89 5.99 -3.34
C GLY A 41 7.86 4.46 -3.40
N PRO A 42 7.24 3.78 -2.44
CA PRO A 42 7.20 2.33 -2.39
C PRO A 42 6.48 1.72 -3.60
N ARG A 43 6.93 0.55 -4.05
CA ARG A 43 6.32 -0.16 -5.18
C ARG A 43 5.13 -0.96 -4.69
N ILE A 44 4.01 -0.91 -5.39
CA ILE A 44 2.89 -1.81 -5.14
C ILE A 44 3.15 -3.13 -5.86
N PHE A 45 3.05 -4.24 -5.13
CA PHE A 45 3.21 -5.59 -5.66
C PHE A 45 1.87 -6.26 -5.96
N ASP A 46 0.89 -6.07 -5.07
CA ASP A 46 -0.46 -6.59 -5.22
C ASP A 46 -1.42 -5.80 -4.32
N TRP A 47 -2.70 -5.76 -4.64
CA TRP A 47 -3.72 -5.11 -3.80
C TRP A 47 -5.13 -5.57 -4.16
N SER A 48 -6.07 -5.43 -3.22
CA SER A 48 -7.49 -5.61 -3.46
C SER A 48 -8.29 -4.54 -2.72
N ALA A 49 -9.21 -3.88 -3.42
CA ALA A 49 -10.15 -2.91 -2.83
C ALA A 49 -11.50 -3.53 -2.44
N THR A 50 -11.61 -4.85 -2.39
CA THR A 50 -12.82 -5.52 -1.91
C THR A 50 -12.45 -6.63 -0.95
N SER A 51 -13.31 -6.91 0.03
CA SER A 51 -13.17 -8.08 0.91
C SER A 51 -13.43 -9.44 0.23
N ASN A 52 -13.84 -9.45 -1.04
CA ASN A 52 -14.08 -10.67 -1.82
C ASN A 52 -12.77 -11.29 -2.34
N ASN A 53 -11.87 -11.61 -1.42
CA ASN A 53 -10.58 -12.24 -1.68
C ASN A 53 -10.20 -13.13 -0.47
N ALA A 54 -9.12 -13.91 -0.56
CA ALA A 54 -8.74 -14.88 0.47
C ALA A 54 -8.41 -14.25 1.85
N VAL A 55 -8.04 -12.97 1.89
CA VAL A 55 -7.76 -12.20 3.12
C VAL A 55 -9.05 -11.79 3.84
N GLY A 56 -10.18 -11.71 3.12
CA GLY A 56 -11.47 -11.29 3.68
C GLY A 56 -11.55 -9.78 3.97
N SER A 57 -10.59 -9.00 3.49
CA SER A 57 -10.47 -7.55 3.67
C SER A 57 -9.77 -6.94 2.47
N GLU A 58 -9.92 -5.64 2.27
CA GLU A 58 -9.02 -4.88 1.43
C GLU A 58 -7.58 -4.98 1.94
N TYR A 59 -6.62 -4.91 1.02
CA TYR A 59 -5.20 -4.95 1.35
C TYR A 59 -4.35 -4.27 0.29
N ILE A 60 -3.15 -3.87 0.67
CA ILE A 60 -2.07 -3.43 -0.23
C ILE A 60 -0.79 -4.14 0.19
N ILE A 61 -0.14 -4.85 -0.73
CA ILE A 61 1.18 -5.44 -0.59
C ILE A 61 2.18 -4.56 -1.33
N MET A 62 3.20 -4.07 -0.63
CA MET A 62 4.10 -3.07 -1.18
C MET A 62 5.54 -3.19 -0.64
N GLU A 63 6.46 -2.53 -1.33
CA GLU A 63 7.84 -2.33 -0.90
C GLU A 63 7.89 -1.54 0.42
N GLU A 64 8.87 -1.83 1.26
CA GLU A 64 9.20 -0.94 2.35
C GLU A 64 9.69 0.41 1.80
N ALA A 65 9.17 1.52 2.33
CA ALA A 65 9.63 2.84 1.93
C ALA A 65 11.09 3.04 2.35
N SER A 66 11.95 3.37 1.39
CA SER A 66 13.36 3.70 1.68
C SER A 66 13.44 5.05 2.38
N GLY A 67 14.05 5.09 3.57
CA GLY A 67 14.32 6.34 4.27
C GLY A 67 14.32 6.19 5.78
N THR A 68 14.41 7.32 6.49
CA THR A 68 14.31 7.37 7.95
C THR A 68 13.05 8.14 8.32
N GLN A 69 12.20 7.54 9.16
CA GLN A 69 11.03 8.21 9.71
C GLN A 69 11.48 9.43 10.51
N LEU A 70 10.96 10.62 10.16
CA LEU A 70 11.36 11.89 10.78
C LEU A 70 10.64 12.16 12.12
N GLY A 71 9.60 11.40 12.46
CA GLY A 71 8.83 11.50 13.71
C GLY A 71 9.14 10.37 14.69
N VAL A 72 8.81 10.59 15.98
CA VAL A 72 8.96 9.55 17.01
C VAL A 72 7.86 8.50 16.82
N ALA A 73 8.24 7.23 16.84
CA ALA A 73 7.33 6.08 16.75
C ALA A 73 6.40 6.00 17.96
#